data_AF-U1ZD54-F1
#
_entry.id   AF-U1ZD54-F1
#
_cell.length_a   1.000
_cell.length_b   1.000
_cell.length_c   1.000
_cell.angle_alpha   90.00
_cell.angle_beta   90.00
_cell.angle_gamma   90.00
#
_symmetry.space_group_name_H-M   'P 1'
#
loop_
_entity.id
_entity.type
_entity.pdbx_description
1 polymer ?
#
loop_
_entity_poly.entity_id
_entity_poly.type
_entity_poly.pdbx_seq_one_letter_code
_entity_poly.pdbx_strand_id
1 'polypeptide(L)'
;LMPVPGGYTWRTDARLTLASPLRLSWAHAQAFVRALQCPVSLVLAEQGMMQAQPAVQQLLQGLPFEVRRLPGGHHLHLDDEAGAQRVADCFNPFLRSP
;
A
#
# COMPACT_ATOMS: atom_id res chain seq x y z
N LEU A 1 10.82 -0.02 19.83
CA LEU A 1 11.71 -1.09 20.34
C LEU A 1 11.30 -1.43 21.77
N MET A 2 11.49 -2.67 22.22
CA MET A 2 11.28 -3.12 23.60
C MET A 2 12.63 -3.51 24.21
N PRO A 3 12.98 -3.01 25.41
CA PRO A 3 14.24 -3.39 26.06
C PRO A 3 14.22 -4.87 26.47
N VAL A 4 15.35 -5.54 26.32
CA VAL A 4 15.58 -6.94 26.72
C VAL A 4 17.01 -7.06 27.31
N PRO A 5 17.33 -8.13 28.06
CA PRO A 5 18.71 -8.36 28.49
C PRO A 5 19.66 -8.33 27.28
N GLY A 6 20.67 -7.45 27.32
CA GLY A 6 21.67 -7.32 26.25
C GLY A 6 21.27 -6.49 25.03
N GLY A 7 20.13 -5.78 25.04
CA GLY A 7 19.81 -4.84 23.98
C GLY A 7 18.32 -4.55 23.81
N TYR A 8 17.87 -4.53 22.56
CA TYR A 8 16.50 -4.22 22.18
C TYR A 8 15.96 -5.24 21.19
N THR A 9 14.66 -5.48 21.26
CA THR A 9 13.93 -6.23 20.25
C THR A 9 12.85 -5.37 19.58
N TRP A 10 12.44 -5.78 18.38
CA TRP A 10 11.23 -5.26 17.75
C TRP A 10 10.02 -5.79 18.50
N ARG A 11 9.20 -4.87 19.03
CA ARG A 11 7.99 -5.25 19.74
C ARG A 11 7.01 -5.84 18.73
N THR A 12 6.73 -7.13 18.85
CA THR A 12 5.83 -7.86 17.95
C THR A 12 5.15 -9.00 18.71
N ASP A 13 3.97 -9.41 18.24
CA ASP A 13 3.27 -10.60 18.72
C ASP A 13 3.57 -11.76 17.77
N ALA A 14 3.97 -12.92 18.30
CA ALA A 14 4.32 -14.09 17.50
C ALA A 14 3.16 -14.57 16.60
N ARG A 15 1.90 -14.27 16.97
CA ARG A 15 0.73 -14.64 16.17
C ARG A 15 0.66 -13.91 14.83
N LEU A 16 1.36 -12.79 14.67
CA LEU A 16 1.41 -12.05 13.40
C LEU A 16 2.12 -12.82 12.28
N THR A 17 2.90 -13.86 12.60
CA THR A 17 3.59 -14.70 11.61
C THR A 17 2.84 -15.99 11.28
N LEU A 18 1.72 -16.27 11.96
CA LEU A 18 0.88 -17.42 11.65
C LEU A 18 0.20 -17.22 10.29
N ALA A 19 0.10 -18.31 9.52
CA ALA A 19 -0.68 -18.28 8.30
C ALA A 19 -2.17 -18.12 8.61
N SER A 20 -2.88 -17.31 7.82
CA SER A 20 -4.35 -17.27 7.90
C SER A 20 -4.92 -18.67 7.64
N PRO A 21 -5.87 -19.16 8.46
CA PRO A 21 -6.51 -20.47 8.26
C PRO A 21 -7.33 -20.54 6.98
N LEU A 22 -7.75 -19.38 6.45
CA LEU A 22 -8.41 -19.25 5.16
C LEU A 22 -7.91 -17.98 4.46
N ARG A 23 -7.37 -18.13 3.25
CA ARG A 23 -6.99 -17.00 2.40
C ARG A 23 -8.16 -16.62 1.49
N LEU A 24 -8.33 -15.32 1.26
CA LEU A 24 -9.25 -14.85 0.24
C LEU A 24 -8.77 -15.31 -1.13
N SER A 25 -9.69 -15.80 -1.95
CA SER A 25 -9.41 -16.06 -3.36
C SER A 25 -9.21 -14.75 -4.10
N TRP A 26 -8.65 -14.84 -5.30
CA TRP A 26 -8.55 -13.68 -6.20
C TRP A 26 -9.92 -13.07 -6.51
N ALA A 27 -10.95 -13.92 -6.71
CA ALA A 27 -12.31 -13.46 -6.94
C ALA A 27 -12.87 -12.66 -5.76
N HIS A 28 -12.61 -13.08 -4.52
CA HIS A 28 -12.99 -12.31 -3.33
C HIS A 28 -12.27 -10.95 -3.30
N ALA A 29 -10.96 -10.92 -3.55
CA ALA A 29 -10.20 -9.67 -3.57
C ALA A 29 -10.73 -8.69 -4.62
N GLN A 30 -11.00 -9.18 -5.84
CA GLN A 30 -11.59 -8.36 -6.91
C GLN A 30 -12.98 -7.83 -6.54
N ALA A 31 -13.81 -8.65 -5.90
CA ALA A 31 -15.15 -8.25 -5.47
C ALA A 31 -15.09 -7.07 -4.48
N PHE A 32 -14.20 -7.11 -3.49
CA PHE A 32 -14.00 -6.00 -2.55
C PHE A 32 -13.56 -4.71 -3.25
N VAL A 33 -12.55 -4.79 -4.12
CA VAL A 33 -12.02 -3.61 -4.81
C VAL A 33 -13.06 -3.00 -5.75
N ARG A 34 -13.86 -3.82 -6.44
CA ARG A 34 -14.95 -3.36 -7.31
C ARG A 34 -16.15 -2.79 -6.55
N ALA A 35 -16.31 -3.14 -5.27
CA ALA A 35 -17.40 -2.66 -4.44
C ALA A 35 -17.11 -1.29 -3.77
N LEU A 36 -15.92 -0.72 -3.95
CA LEU A 36 -15.60 0.61 -3.43
C LEU A 36 -16.50 1.67 -4.07
N GLN A 37 -17.17 2.47 -3.24
CA GLN A 37 -18.12 3.52 -3.65
C GLN A 37 -17.58 4.94 -3.44
N CYS A 38 -16.38 5.09 -2.90
CA CYS A 38 -15.72 6.37 -2.68
C CYS A 38 -14.65 6.64 -3.75
N PRO A 39 -14.27 7.91 -3.96
CA PRO A 39 -13.07 8.24 -4.71
C PRO A 39 -11.84 7.53 -4.12
N VAL A 40 -10.92 7.11 -4.98
CA VAL A 40 -9.68 6.42 -4.57
C VAL A 40 -8.49 7.05 -5.27
N SER A 41 -7.53 7.53 -4.47
CA SER A 41 -6.19 7.90 -4.92
C SER A 41 -5.20 6.80 -4.52
N LEU A 42 -4.51 6.21 -5.49
CA LEU A 42 -3.58 5.12 -5.29
C LEU A 42 -2.18 5.51 -5.77
N VAL A 43 -1.22 5.52 -4.85
CA VAL A 43 0.20 5.67 -5.19
C VAL A 43 0.85 4.29 -5.32
N LEU A 44 1.56 4.08 -6.43
CA LEU A 44 2.40 2.91 -6.67
C LEU A 44 3.88 3.33 -6.74
N ALA A 45 4.72 2.68 -5.94
CA ALA A 45 6.16 2.88 -6.01
C ALA A 45 6.75 2.12 -7.21
N GLU A 46 7.60 2.78 -8.00
CA GLU A 46 8.20 2.19 -9.19
C GLU A 46 9.11 0.99 -8.88
N GLN A 47 9.80 1.02 -7.73
CA GLN A 47 10.64 -0.09 -7.26
C GLN A 47 9.87 -0.99 -6.27
N GLY A 48 8.56 -0.77 -6.12
CA GLY A 48 7.68 -1.55 -5.26
C GLY A 48 7.17 -2.83 -5.91
N MET A 49 6.93 -3.86 -5.10
CA MET A 49 6.51 -5.18 -5.60
C MET A 49 5.20 -5.17 -6.41
N MET A 50 4.27 -4.27 -6.09
CA MET A 50 2.92 -4.24 -6.69
C MET A 50 2.95 -3.74 -8.14
N GLN A 51 3.92 -2.91 -8.50
CA GLN A 51 4.09 -2.44 -9.87
C GLN A 51 4.46 -3.58 -10.82
N ALA A 52 5.22 -4.58 -10.33
CA ALA A 52 5.67 -5.73 -11.10
C ALA A 52 4.62 -6.84 -11.25
N GLN A 53 3.43 -6.74 -10.64
CA GLN A 53 2.42 -7.80 -10.62
C GLN A 53 1.35 -7.59 -11.71
N PRO A 54 1.34 -8.37 -12.82
CA PRO A 54 0.44 -8.13 -13.95
C PRO A 54 -1.05 -8.17 -13.60
N ALA A 55 -1.46 -9.07 -12.69
CA ALA A 55 -2.84 -9.20 -12.25
C ALA A 55 -3.36 -7.94 -11.54
N VAL A 56 -2.49 -7.27 -10.77
CA VAL A 56 -2.83 -5.99 -10.12
C VAL A 56 -2.96 -4.89 -11.17
N GLN A 57 -2.04 -4.83 -12.13
CA GLN A 57 -2.09 -3.85 -13.22
C GLN A 57 -3.38 -3.99 -14.04
N GLN A 58 -3.74 -5.22 -14.40
CA GLN A 58 -4.97 -5.51 -15.14
C GLN A 58 -6.23 -5.18 -14.34
N LEU A 59 -6.25 -5.44 -13.03
CA LEU A 59 -7.38 -5.06 -12.18
C LEU A 59 -7.58 -3.55 -12.15
N LEU A 60 -6.50 -2.78 -11.99
CA LEU A 60 -6.53 -1.32 -11.90
C LEU A 60 -7.01 -0.63 -13.20
N GLN A 61 -6.70 -1.20 -14.37
CA GLN A 61 -7.16 -0.66 -15.67
C GLN A 61 -8.70 -0.56 -15.78
N GLY A 62 -9.43 -1.40 -15.06
CA GLY A 62 -10.90 -1.45 -15.10
C GLY A 62 -11.59 -0.73 -13.94
N LEU A 63 -10.87 0.13 -13.20
CA LEU A 63 -11.36 0.79 -11.99
C LEU A 63 -11.20 2.31 -12.09
N PRO A 64 -12.13 3.10 -11.54
CA PRO A 64 -12.09 4.57 -11.59
C PRO A 64 -11.14 5.15 -10.53
N PHE A 65 -9.94 4.58 -10.39
CA PHE A 65 -8.96 5.04 -9.39
C PHE A 65 -8.00 6.05 -10.01
N GLU A 66 -7.65 7.09 -9.27
CA GLU A 66 -6.54 7.97 -9.62
C GLU A 66 -5.21 7.28 -9.25
N VAL A 67 -4.59 6.61 -10.22
CA VAL A 67 -3.33 5.89 -9.99
C VAL A 67 -2.14 6.77 -10.34
N ARG A 68 -1.27 7.04 -9.36
CA ARG A 68 -0.01 7.77 -9.52
C ARG A 68 1.17 6.82 -9.32
N ARG A 69 2.12 6.81 -10.26
CA ARG A 69 3.38 6.05 -10.12
C ARG A 69 4.47 7.02 -9.74
N LEU A 70 5.21 6.72 -8.68
CA LEU A 70 6.25 7.59 -8.14
C LEU A 70 7.56 6.82 -7.95
N PRO A 71 8.73 7.45 -8.19
CA PRO A 71 10.01 6.83 -7.95
C PRO A 71 10.21 6.46 -6.48
N GLY A 72 10.90 5.35 -6.21
CA GLY A 72 11.25 4.92 -4.85
C GLY A 72 10.81 3.50 -4.52
N GLY A 73 11.21 3.05 -3.33
CA GLY A 73 10.91 1.73 -2.80
C GLY A 73 9.50 1.60 -2.22
N HIS A 74 9.20 0.44 -1.63
CA HIS A 74 7.88 0.18 -1.04
C HIS A 74 7.47 1.22 0.02
N HIS A 75 8.44 1.71 0.81
CA HIS A 75 8.22 2.73 1.84
C HIS A 75 8.55 4.14 1.34
N LEU A 76 8.32 4.46 0.06
CA LEU A 76 8.71 5.75 -0.55
C LEU A 76 8.30 6.99 0.25
N HIS A 77 7.20 6.92 1.02
CA HIS A 77 6.69 8.03 1.81
C HIS A 77 7.48 8.27 3.11
N LEU A 78 8.41 7.36 3.46
CA LEU A 78 9.18 7.34 4.69
C LEU A 78 10.70 7.30 4.44
N ASP A 79 11.12 6.72 3.31
CA ASP A 79 12.55 6.51 3.00
C ASP A 79 13.34 7.84 2.98
N ASP A 80 12.75 8.92 2.45
CA ASP A 80 13.32 10.27 2.45
C ASP A 80 12.25 11.36 2.32
N GLU A 81 12.64 12.61 2.60
CA GLU A 81 11.76 13.79 2.52
C GLU A 81 11.21 14.02 1.11
N ALA A 82 11.99 13.70 0.06
CA ALA A 82 11.56 13.89 -1.30
C ALA A 82 10.43 12.91 -1.67
N GLY A 83 10.48 11.68 -1.19
CA GLY A 83 9.44 10.68 -1.31
C GLY A 83 8.21 11.02 -0.49
N ALA A 84 8.40 11.47 0.75
CA ALA A 84 7.31 11.98 1.60
C ALA A 84 6.57 13.14 0.91
N GLN A 85 7.30 14.13 0.38
CA GLN A 85 6.72 15.28 -0.31
C GLN A 85 5.95 14.87 -1.57
N ARG A 86 6.52 14.00 -2.42
CA ARG A 86 5.83 13.53 -3.64
C ARG A 86 4.51 12.82 -3.33
N VAL A 87 4.46 12.03 -2.25
CA VAL A 87 3.21 11.39 -1.81
C VAL A 87 2.23 12.41 -1.24
N ALA A 88 2.70 13.38 -0.44
CA ALA A 88 1.88 14.47 0.09
C ALA A 88 1.27 15.34 -1.03
N ASP A 89 2.02 15.62 -2.09
CA ASP A 89 1.54 16.38 -3.26
C ASP A 89 0.42 15.66 -4.00
N CYS A 90 0.35 14.33 -3.93
CA CYS A 90 -0.75 13.55 -4.47
C CYS A 90 -1.98 13.58 -3.55
N PHE A 91 -1.79 13.36 -2.25
CA PHE A 91 -2.91 13.16 -1.33
C PHE A 91 -3.51 14.46 -0.77
N ASN A 92 -2.73 15.52 -0.58
CA ASN A 92 -3.26 16.77 -0.03
C ASN A 92 -4.35 17.40 -0.91
N PRO A 93 -4.20 17.48 -2.25
CA PRO A 93 -5.29 17.94 -3.11
C PRO A 93 -6.50 16.99 -3.09
N PHE A 94 -6.25 15.67 -3.17
CA PHE A 94 -7.30 14.66 -3.14
C PHE A 94 -8.19 14.76 -1.88
N LEU A 95 -7.58 14.95 -0.71
CA LEU A 95 -8.29 15.09 0.57
C LEU A 95 -8.99 16.44 0.76
N ARG A 96 -8.66 17.46 -0.04
CA ARG A 96 -9.26 18.80 0.01
C ARG A 96 -10.33 19.01 -1.07
N SER A 97 -10.49 18.07 -1.99
CA SER A 97 -11.59 18.09 -2.95
C SER A 97 -12.93 17.99 -2.21
N PRO A 98 -13.91 18.84 -2.54
CA PRO A 98 -15.22 18.86 -1.88
C PRO A 98 -16.04 17.59 -2.09
#